data_AF-A0A286H0E2-F1
#
_entry.id   AF-A0A286H0E2-F1
#
_cell.length_a   1.000
_cell.length_b   1.000
_cell.length_c   1.000
_cell.angle_alpha   90.00
_cell.angle_beta   90.00
_cell.angle_gamma   90.00
#
_symmetry.space_group_name_H-M   'P 1'
#
loop_
_entity.id
_entity.type
_entity.pdbx_description
1 polymer ?
#
loop_
_entity_poly.entity_id
_entity_poly.type
_entity_poly.pdbx_seq_one_letter_code
_entity_poly.pdbx_strand_id
1 'polypeptide(L)'
;MSPRAFCPGGDHRPPATGGSCACGMVTRVPSPKAPARPGPLVRPEVRDALARCLYDGPGDPLAPDLADHRPDELRMAGILRRRADRMIAALAAAGLVVTDDGLLRQAA
;
A
#
# COMPACT_ATOMS: atom_id res chain seq x y z
N MET A 1 -16.47 13.87 -32.36
CA MET A 1 -15.30 13.94 -33.26
C MET A 1 -14.23 13.02 -32.69
N SER A 2 -13.63 12.15 -33.50
CA SER A 2 -12.61 11.21 -33.02
C SER A 2 -11.23 11.87 -32.83
N PRO A 3 -10.35 11.36 -31.95
CA PRO A 3 -9.01 11.91 -31.72
C PRO A 3 -8.18 12.07 -33.00
N ARG A 4 -7.50 13.23 -33.10
CA ARG A 4 -6.56 13.65 -34.14
C ARG A 4 -5.35 14.38 -33.52
N ALA A 5 -4.19 13.72 -33.50
CA ALA A 5 -2.88 14.37 -33.56
C ALA A 5 -2.06 14.58 -32.27
N PHE A 6 -2.25 14.02 -31.08
CA PHE A 6 -3.29 13.18 -30.47
C PHE A 6 -3.69 11.87 -31.18
N CYS A 7 -2.81 11.29 -32.03
CA CYS A 7 -3.07 10.10 -32.87
C CYS A 7 -4.12 10.39 -33.98
N PRO A 8 -3.97 10.02 -35.27
CA PRO A 8 -2.88 9.28 -35.92
C PRO A 8 -2.04 10.08 -36.94
N GLY A 9 -2.43 11.32 -37.31
CA GLY A 9 -1.64 12.17 -38.23
C GLY A 9 -0.36 12.72 -37.58
N GLY A 10 0.66 11.87 -37.44
CA GLY A 10 1.95 12.19 -36.83
C GLY A 10 2.34 11.27 -35.65
N ASP A 11 3.53 11.53 -35.09
CA ASP A 11 4.03 10.97 -33.84
C ASP A 11 3.04 11.22 -32.69
N HIS A 12 2.21 10.22 -32.41
CA HIS A 12 1.25 10.30 -31.32
C HIS A 12 1.98 10.52 -29.98
N ARG A 13 1.46 11.42 -29.12
CA ARG A 13 1.60 11.23 -27.67
C ARG A 13 0.34 10.54 -27.14
N PRO A 14 0.49 9.57 -26.23
CA PRO A 14 -0.54 8.59 -25.98
C PRO A 14 -1.72 9.08 -25.12
N PRO A 15 -2.86 8.36 -25.13
CA PRO A 15 -4.00 8.65 -24.27
C PRO A 15 -3.59 8.91 -22.81
N ALA A 16 -3.93 10.11 -22.32
CA ALA A 16 -3.47 10.62 -21.02
C ALA A 16 -3.89 9.73 -19.83
N THR A 17 -4.99 9.00 -19.98
CA THR A 17 -5.56 8.07 -18.99
C THR A 17 -5.12 6.61 -19.19
N GLY A 18 -4.21 6.32 -20.14
CA GLY A 18 -3.88 4.97 -20.59
C GLY A 18 -4.89 4.40 -21.59
N GLY A 19 -4.51 3.33 -22.29
CA GLY A 19 -5.28 2.70 -23.36
C GLY A 19 -4.50 2.51 -24.67
N SER A 20 -5.19 2.00 -25.69
CA SER A 20 -4.69 1.88 -27.06
C SER A 20 -4.97 3.14 -27.88
N CYS A 21 -4.03 3.50 -28.76
CA CYS A 21 -4.16 4.59 -29.73
C CYS A 21 -5.18 4.21 -30.81
N ALA A 22 -5.87 5.20 -31.40
CA ALA A 22 -6.78 4.96 -32.52
C ALA A 22 -6.08 4.43 -33.80
N CYS A 23 -4.74 4.49 -33.89
CA CYS A 23 -3.94 3.82 -34.92
C CYS A 23 -3.53 2.37 -34.59
N GLY A 24 -3.97 1.82 -33.44
CA GLY A 24 -3.65 0.47 -33.00
C GLY A 24 -2.44 0.33 -32.05
N MET A 25 -1.60 1.36 -31.90
CA MET A 25 -0.43 1.28 -31.00
C MET A 25 -0.84 1.27 -29.51
N VAL A 26 -0.37 0.30 -28.73
CA VAL A 26 -0.59 0.24 -27.28
C VAL A 26 0.51 1.01 -26.57
N THR A 27 0.12 1.96 -25.72
CA THR A 27 1.05 3.02 -25.25
C THR A 27 1.05 3.20 -23.74
N ARG A 28 -0.01 2.76 -23.09
CA ARG A 28 0.00 2.31 -21.70
C ARG A 28 -1.09 1.26 -21.59
N VAL A 29 -0.74 0.03 -21.21
CA VAL A 29 -1.73 -0.83 -20.55
C VAL A 29 -2.22 -0.02 -19.34
N PRO A 30 -3.54 0.19 -19.16
CA PRO A 30 -4.04 0.75 -17.92
C PRO A 30 -3.61 -0.20 -16.81
N SER A 31 -2.57 0.15 -16.04
CA SER A 31 -2.32 -0.52 -14.77
C SER A 31 -3.64 -0.46 -14.01
N PRO A 32 -4.17 -1.59 -13.53
CA PRO A 32 -5.37 -1.58 -12.69
C PRO A 32 -5.18 -0.49 -11.65
N LYS A 33 -6.10 0.49 -11.61
CA LYS A 33 -6.02 1.61 -10.67
C LYS A 33 -5.81 0.98 -9.30
N ALA A 34 -4.60 1.11 -8.76
CA ALA A 34 -4.17 0.30 -7.62
C ALA A 34 -5.28 0.43 -6.57
N PRO A 35 -5.92 -0.70 -6.18
CA PRO A 35 -7.21 -0.67 -5.50
C PRO A 35 -7.07 0.29 -4.36
N ALA A 36 -7.87 1.38 -4.40
CA ALA A 36 -7.61 2.60 -3.65
C ALA A 36 -7.32 2.19 -2.21
N ARG A 37 -6.05 2.29 -1.80
CA ARG A 37 -5.55 1.57 -0.62
C ARG A 37 -6.55 1.84 0.49
N PRO A 38 -7.26 0.81 1.00
CA PRO A 38 -8.22 1.04 2.05
C PRO A 38 -7.53 1.85 3.14
N GLY A 39 -8.19 2.90 3.62
CA GLY A 39 -7.72 3.60 4.82
C GLY A 39 -7.37 2.55 5.87
N PRO A 40 -6.26 2.73 6.62
CA PRO A 40 -5.49 1.65 7.22
C PRO A 40 -6.39 0.55 7.75
N LEU A 41 -6.30 -0.65 7.13
CA LEU A 41 -7.21 -1.77 7.32
C LEU A 41 -7.42 -2.18 8.79
N VAL A 42 -6.51 -1.76 9.65
CA VAL A 42 -6.48 -2.02 11.09
C VAL A 42 -6.16 -0.73 11.84
N ARG A 43 -6.58 -0.69 13.10
CA ARG A 43 -6.18 0.37 14.04
C ARG A 43 -4.65 0.46 14.17
N PRO A 44 -4.07 1.66 14.35
CA PRO A 44 -2.63 1.84 14.54
C PRO A 44 -2.08 0.98 15.68
N GLU A 45 -2.82 0.87 16.78
CA GLU A 45 -2.48 0.05 17.95
C GLU A 45 -2.30 -1.44 17.59
N VAL A 46 -3.15 -1.98 16.71
CA VAL A 46 -3.06 -3.39 16.26
C VAL A 46 -1.86 -3.58 15.35
N ARG A 47 -1.64 -2.67 14.39
CA ARG A 47 -0.43 -2.69 13.54
C ARG A 47 0.84 -2.60 14.39
N ASP A 48 0.84 -1.74 15.40
CA ASP A 48 2.01 -1.50 16.25
C ASP A 48 2.22 -2.66 17.25
N ALA A 49 1.17 -3.34 17.71
CA ALA A 49 1.29 -4.62 18.43
C ALA A 49 1.93 -5.71 17.56
N LEU A 50 1.45 -5.90 16.33
CA LEU A 50 2.06 -6.83 15.36
C LEU A 50 3.51 -6.43 15.03
N ALA A 51 3.81 -5.14 14.96
CA ALA A 51 5.15 -4.63 14.72
C ALA A 51 6.12 -4.92 15.88
N ARG A 52 5.65 -4.91 17.14
CA ARG A 52 6.42 -5.38 18.31
C ARG A 52 6.69 -6.88 18.26
N CYS A 53 5.69 -7.70 17.89
CA CYS A 53 5.87 -9.15 17.73
C CYS A 53 6.89 -9.54 16.62
N LEU A 54 7.28 -8.60 15.76
CA LEU A 54 8.26 -8.79 14.68
C LEU A 54 9.66 -8.24 15.05
N TYR A 55 9.90 -7.94 16.32
CA TYR A 55 11.14 -7.36 16.85
C TYR A 55 11.71 -8.19 18.01
N ASP A 56 12.79 -8.90 17.72
CA ASP A 56 13.52 -9.73 18.70
C ASP A 56 14.68 -8.96 19.40
N GLY A 57 14.75 -7.64 19.22
CA GLY A 57 15.80 -6.80 19.78
C GLY A 57 15.46 -6.24 21.17
N PRO A 58 16.41 -5.56 21.83
CA PRO A 58 16.18 -4.94 23.14
C PRO A 58 15.32 -3.68 23.05
N GLY A 59 14.47 -3.45 24.07
CA GLY A 59 13.61 -2.27 24.19
C GLY A 59 12.31 -2.34 23.38
N ASP A 60 11.48 -1.29 23.48
CA ASP A 60 10.29 -1.12 22.63
C ASP A 60 10.49 0.09 21.69
N PRO A 61 10.88 -0.11 20.42
CA PRO A 61 11.02 0.98 19.45
C PRO A 61 9.69 1.63 19.06
N LEU A 62 8.55 1.12 19.56
CA LEU A 62 7.20 1.61 19.31
C LEU A 62 6.54 2.18 20.59
N ALA A 63 7.30 2.35 21.67
CA ALA A 63 6.80 2.95 22.92
C ALA A 63 6.30 4.40 22.67
N PRO A 64 5.14 4.78 23.22
CA PRO A 64 4.56 6.11 22.98
C PRO A 64 5.23 7.22 23.81
N ASP A 65 5.87 6.86 24.93
CA ASP A 65 6.72 7.74 25.71
C ASP A 65 8.18 7.51 25.32
N LEU A 66 8.69 8.38 24.45
CA LEU A 66 10.10 8.67 24.31
C LEU A 66 10.23 10.10 23.77
N ALA A 67 10.36 11.05 24.70
CA ALA A 67 10.80 12.42 24.39
C ALA A 67 12.19 12.48 23.72
N ASP A 68 12.90 11.35 23.65
CA ASP A 68 14.29 11.23 23.21
C ASP A 68 14.52 9.99 22.32
N HIS A 69 13.53 9.63 21.48
CA HIS A 69 13.67 8.54 20.50
C HIS A 69 14.88 8.76 19.61
N ARG A 70 15.85 7.83 19.67
CA ARG A 70 17.04 7.92 18.82
C ARG A 70 16.66 7.77 17.34
N PRO A 71 17.35 8.42 16.39
CA PRO A 71 17.03 8.31 14.96
C PRO A 71 16.97 6.86 14.44
N ASP A 72 17.78 5.97 15.01
CA ASP A 72 17.79 4.54 14.70
C ASP A 72 16.52 3.81 15.19
N GLU A 73 15.98 4.18 16.35
CA GLU A 73 14.72 3.63 16.87
C GLU A 73 13.55 4.04 15.98
N LEU A 74 13.46 5.32 15.59
CA LEU A 74 12.44 5.81 14.64
C LEU A 74 12.54 5.09 13.29
N ARG A 75 13.77 4.86 12.80
CA ARG A 75 14.04 4.08 11.59
C ARG A 75 13.57 2.63 11.75
N MET A 76 13.84 2.00 12.88
CA MET A 76 13.42 0.63 13.20
C MET A 76 11.89 0.53 13.33
N ALA A 77 11.24 1.42 14.06
CA ALA A 77 9.79 1.53 14.16
C ALA A 77 9.14 1.63 12.78
N GLY A 78 9.70 2.47 11.89
CA GLY A 78 9.27 2.59 10.50
C GLY A 78 9.47 1.29 9.68
N ILE A 79 10.54 0.54 9.92
CA ILE A 79 10.77 -0.78 9.29
C ILE A 79 9.75 -1.80 9.80
N LEU A 80 9.52 -1.87 11.11
CA LEU A 80 8.62 -2.82 11.76
C LEU A 80 7.16 -2.58 11.36
N ARG A 81 6.68 -1.33 11.39
CA ARG A 81 5.34 -0.96 10.89
C ARG A 81 5.15 -1.40 9.43
N ARG A 82 6.12 -1.15 8.55
CA ARG A 82 6.08 -1.64 7.15
C ARG A 82 6.11 -3.17 7.02
N ARG A 83 6.67 -3.91 7.99
CA ARG A 83 6.61 -5.39 8.02
C ARG A 83 5.22 -5.85 8.46
N ALA A 84 4.66 -5.26 9.51
CA ALA A 84 3.29 -5.52 9.95
C ALA A 84 2.27 -5.23 8.83
N ASP A 85 2.38 -4.10 8.12
CA ASP A 85 1.53 -3.77 6.97
C ASP A 85 1.54 -4.86 5.88
N ARG A 86 2.71 -5.46 5.61
CA ARG A 86 2.82 -6.57 4.64
C ARG A 86 2.20 -7.87 5.16
N MET A 87 2.29 -8.14 6.46
CA MET A 87 1.66 -9.29 7.08
C MET A 87 0.13 -9.16 7.06
N ILE A 88 -0.41 -7.98 7.38
CA ILE A 88 -1.84 -7.67 7.28
C ILE A 88 -2.34 -7.84 5.84
N ALA A 89 -1.58 -7.35 4.86
CA ALA A 89 -1.90 -7.55 3.44
C ALA A 89 -1.85 -9.03 3.00
N ALA A 90 -0.93 -9.83 3.56
CA ALA A 90 -0.85 -11.27 3.29
C ALA A 90 -2.04 -12.04 3.91
N LEU A 91 -2.47 -11.67 5.12
CA LEU A 91 -3.69 -12.21 5.74
C LEU A 91 -4.92 -11.89 4.87
N ALA A 92 -5.05 -10.63 4.42
CA ALA A 92 -6.15 -10.23 3.54
C ALA A 92 -6.17 -11.01 2.21
N ALA A 93 -4.99 -11.24 1.61
CA ALA A 93 -4.85 -12.07 0.41
C ALA A 93 -5.17 -13.56 0.65
N ALA A 94 -5.03 -14.05 1.89
CA ALA A 94 -5.44 -15.38 2.31
C ALA A 94 -6.92 -15.48 2.74
N GLY A 95 -7.71 -14.41 2.57
CA GLY A 95 -9.11 -14.39 2.98
C GLY A 95 -9.32 -14.18 4.48
N LEU A 96 -8.38 -13.54 5.17
CA LEU A 96 -8.50 -13.15 6.58
C LEU A 96 -8.42 -11.62 6.72
N VAL A 97 -9.48 -11.02 7.23
CA VAL A 97 -9.49 -9.59 7.58
C VAL A 97 -9.28 -9.42 9.07
N VAL A 98 -8.47 -8.43 9.43
CA VAL A 98 -8.46 -7.87 10.79
C VAL A 98 -9.39 -6.67 10.77
N THR A 99 -10.44 -6.66 11.58
CA THR A 99 -11.44 -5.60 11.62
C THR A 99 -11.01 -4.40 12.47
N ASP A 100 -11.79 -3.32 12.40
CA ASP A 100 -11.55 -2.07 13.14
C ASP A 100 -11.68 -2.24 14.66
N ASP A 101 -12.51 -3.17 15.13
CA ASP A 101 -12.55 -3.65 16.52
C ASP A 101 -11.30 -4.45 16.94
N GLY A 102 -10.42 -4.82 16.00
CA GLY A 102 -9.21 -5.60 16.21
C GLY A 102 -9.39 -7.12 16.12
N LEU A 103 -10.58 -7.62 15.79
CA LEU A 103 -10.83 -9.05 15.65
C LEU A 103 -10.28 -9.61 14.33
N LEU A 104 -9.87 -10.89 14.33
CA LEU A 104 -9.57 -11.65 13.12
C LEU A 104 -10.84 -12.37 12.64
N ARG A 105 -11.21 -12.15 11.37
CA ARG A 105 -12.41 -12.72 10.76
C ARG A 105 -12.09 -13.26 9.37
N GLN A 106 -12.84 -14.27 8.94
CA GLN A 106 -12.79 -14.74 7.56
C GLN A 106 -13.43 -13.67 6.65
N ALA A 107 -12.79 -13.36 5.53
CA ALA A 107 -13.35 -12.53 4.48
C ALA A 107 -14.55 -13.25 3.84
N ALA A 108 -15.63 -12.50 3.60
CA ALA A 108 -16.83 -12.99 2.92
C ALA A 108 -16.67 -12.99 1.39
#